data_AF-A0A0B6YJU1-F1
#
_entry.id   AF-A0A0B6YJU1-F1
#
_cell.length_a   1.000
_cell.length_b   1.000
_cell.length_c   1.000
_cell.angle_alpha   90.00
_cell.angle_beta   90.00
_cell.angle_gamma   90.00
#
_symmetry.space_group_name_H-M   'P 1'
#
loop_
_entity.id
_entity.type
_entity.pdbx_description
1 polymer ?
#
loop_
_entity_poly.entity_id
_entity_poly.type
_entity_poly.pdbx_seq_one_letter_code
_entity_poly.pdbx_strand_id
1 'polypeptide(L)'
;NLSLMALRECIEALKHNQSHRDQQRLVPFRGSKLTHMLQNYFNGNGRAVMIVNVSQCASMYDDTLHVLKFSTIAKQVKYIAKPPEPAKKPKEKKVIPPAQRPSIAWE
;
A
#
# COMPACT_ATOMS: atom_id res chain seq x y z
N ASN A 1 -7.24 -4.48 19.98
CA ASN A 1 -6.26 -3.68 19.18
C ASN A 1 -5.87 -4.36 17.87
N LEU A 2 -6.83 -4.78 17.04
CA LEU A 2 -6.55 -5.56 15.82
C LEU A 2 -5.91 -4.71 14.70
N SER A 3 -6.29 -3.43 14.59
CA SER A 3 -5.84 -2.53 13.52
C SER A 3 -4.34 -2.23 13.56
N LEU A 4 -3.77 -2.05 14.74
CA LEU A 4 -2.33 -1.83 14.91
C LEU A 4 -1.50 -3.08 14.61
N MET A 5 -2.02 -4.25 14.95
CA MET A 5 -1.37 -5.52 14.61
C MET A 5 -1.38 -5.77 13.10
N ALA A 6 -2.52 -5.52 12.44
CA ALA A 6 -2.61 -5.58 10.98
C ALA A 6 -1.64 -4.61 10.29
N LEU A 7 -1.44 -3.41 10.85
CA LEU A 7 -0.46 -2.46 10.34
C LEU A 7 0.97 -2.99 10.48
N ARG A 8 1.30 -3.62 11.61
CA ARG A 8 2.62 -4.23 11.83
C ARG A 8 2.90 -5.31 10.79
N GLU A 9 1.96 -6.23 10.59
CA GLU A 9 2.08 -7.30 9.58
C GLU A 9 2.24 -6.72 8.17
N CYS A 10 1.52 -5.66 7.83
CA CYS A 10 1.66 -4.99 6.54
C CYS A 10 3.08 -4.45 6.33
N ILE A 11 3.63 -3.76 7.34
CA ILE A 11 4.97 -3.16 7.27
C ILE A 11 6.06 -4.25 7.22
N GLU A 12 5.90 -5.33 7.96
CA GLU A 12 6.82 -6.47 7.93
C GLU A 12 6.81 -7.18 6.57
N ALA A 13 5.64 -7.38 5.98
CA ALA A 13 5.50 -7.92 4.64
C ALA A 13 6.15 -6.99 3.59
N LEU A 14 5.95 -5.68 3.71
CA LEU A 14 6.60 -4.69 2.83
C LEU A 14 8.12 -4.73 2.94
N LYS A 15 8.65 -4.80 4.16
CA LYS A 15 10.10 -4.96 4.39
C LYS A 15 10.61 -6.26 3.75
N HIS A 16 9.90 -7.37 3.96
CA HIS A 16 10.29 -8.66 3.38
C HIS A 16 10.37 -8.59 1.85
N ASN A 17 9.37 -7.99 1.21
CA ASN A 17 9.31 -7.80 -0.24
C ASN A 17 10.45 -6.91 -0.77
N GLN A 18 10.94 -5.97 0.04
CA GLN A 18 12.07 -5.13 -0.35
C GLN A 18 13.41 -5.86 -0.27
N SER A 19 13.57 -6.74 0.71
CA SER A 19 14.75 -7.60 0.84
C SER A 19 14.74 -8.77 -0.15
N HIS A 20 13.57 -9.30 -0.50
CA HIS A 20 13.41 -10.49 -1.34
C HIS A 20 12.58 -10.13 -2.59
N ARG A 21 13.25 -9.53 -3.58
CA ARG A 21 12.58 -9.12 -4.83
C ARG A 21 11.99 -10.29 -5.60
N ASP A 22 12.64 -11.45 -5.52
CA ASP A 22 12.22 -12.67 -6.24
C ASP A 22 11.07 -13.42 -5.55
N GLN A 23 10.78 -13.11 -4.27
CA GLN A 23 9.74 -13.77 -3.47
C GLN A 23 8.84 -12.74 -2.78
N GLN A 24 8.07 -12.01 -3.59
CA GLN A 24 7.09 -11.06 -3.08
C GLN A 24 5.95 -11.78 -2.34
N ARG A 25 5.71 -11.42 -1.08
CA ARG A 25 4.54 -11.81 -0.31
C ARG A 25 3.38 -10.84 -0.52
N LEU A 26 2.15 -11.34 -0.45
CA LEU A 26 0.98 -10.48 -0.46
C LEU A 26 0.93 -9.65 0.84
N VAL A 27 0.80 -8.33 0.71
CA VAL A 27 0.67 -7.42 1.86
C VAL A 27 -0.81 -7.32 2.26
N PRO A 28 -1.20 -7.67 3.50
CA PRO A 28 -2.61 -7.82 3.91
C PRO A 28 -3.30 -6.49 4.25
N PHE A 29 -3.30 -5.51 3.33
CA PHE A 29 -3.92 -4.19 3.58
C PHE A 29 -5.42 -4.26 3.90
N ARG A 30 -6.11 -5.33 3.51
CA ARG A 30 -7.55 -5.55 3.76
C ARG A 30 -7.86 -6.07 5.16
N GLY A 31 -6.85 -6.39 5.99
CA GLY A 31 -7.05 -6.89 7.36
C GLY A 31 -7.70 -5.87 8.30
N SER A 32 -7.65 -4.56 7.98
CA SER A 32 -8.36 -3.53 8.73
C SER A 32 -8.73 -2.32 7.85
N LYS A 33 -9.73 -1.54 8.28
CA LYS A 33 -10.09 -0.28 7.60
C LYS A 33 -8.91 0.72 7.58
N LEU A 34 -8.13 0.77 8.66
CA LEU A 34 -6.96 1.65 8.78
C LEU A 34 -5.89 1.30 7.74
N THR A 35 -5.50 0.04 7.68
CA THR A 35 -4.49 -0.42 6.70
C THR A 35 -4.96 -0.27 5.26
N HIS A 36 -6.27 -0.38 5.02
CA HIS A 36 -6.84 -0.14 3.70
C HIS A 36 -6.74 1.33 3.28
N MET A 37 -7.05 2.27 4.18
CA MET A 37 -6.88 3.71 3.92
C MET A 37 -5.41 4.07 3.69
N LEU A 38 -4.49 3.42 4.42
CA LEU A 38 -3.06 3.69 4.31
C LEU A 38 -2.37 3.03 3.11
N GLN A 39 -3.02 2.06 2.46
CA GLN A 39 -2.48 1.31 1.32
C GLN A 39 -1.87 2.22 0.25
N ASN A 40 -2.55 3.33 -0.08
CA ASN A 40 -2.10 4.25 -1.12
C ASN A 40 -0.77 4.95 -0.78
N TYR A 41 -0.49 5.16 0.51
CA TYR A 41 0.77 5.75 0.97
C TYR A 41 1.94 4.77 0.92
N PHE A 42 1.67 3.47 1.05
CA PHE A 42 2.70 2.42 0.99
C PHE A 42 2.97 1.92 -0.43
N ASN A 43 1.99 2.02 -1.35
CA ASN A 43 2.11 1.55 -2.74
C ASN A 43 2.75 2.59 -3.71
N GLY A 44 3.40 3.63 -3.19
CA GLY A 44 4.20 4.57 -4.00
C GLY A 44 3.47 5.84 -4.47
N ASN A 45 2.21 6.04 -4.07
CA ASN A 45 1.44 7.25 -4.41
C ASN A 45 1.40 8.28 -3.27
N GLY A 46 2.27 8.14 -2.25
CA GLY A 46 2.28 9.05 -1.10
C GLY A 46 3.57 8.98 -0.31
N ARG A 47 3.73 9.95 0.60
CA ARG A 47 4.79 9.96 1.62
C ARG A 47 4.15 9.67 2.97
N ALA A 48 4.77 8.81 3.76
CA ALA A 48 4.30 8.45 5.08
C ALA A 48 5.36 8.79 6.14
N VAL A 49 4.94 9.47 7.21
CA VAL A 49 5.77 9.78 8.38
C VAL A 49 5.09 9.16 9.60
N MET A 50 5.89 8.49 10.43
CA MET A 50 5.43 7.92 11.69
C MET A 50 5.96 8.77 12.84
N ILE A 51 5.07 9.26 13.70
CA ILE A 51 5.41 9.95 14.95
C ILE A 51 5.16 8.97 16.10
N VAL A 52 6.17 8.80 16.95
CA VAL A 52 6.12 7.86 18.08
C VAL A 52 6.09 8.65 19.37
N ASN A 53 5.06 8.41 20.18
CA ASN A 53 4.96 8.98 21.52
C ASN A 53 5.51 7.97 22.53
N VAL A 54 6.37 8.43 23.43
CA VAL A 54 7.05 7.62 24.43
C VAL A 54 6.60 8.05 25.82
N SER A 55 6.31 7.08 26.69
CA SER A 55 6.02 7.31 28.10
C SER A 55 7.28 7.06 28.94
N GLN A 56 7.52 7.92 29.93
CA GLN A 56 8.63 7.77 30.89
C GLN A 56 8.27 6.89 32.11
N CYS A 57 7.04 6.35 32.16
CA CYS A 57 6.60 5.51 33.27
C CYS A 57 7.20 4.09 33.15
N ALA A 58 7.80 3.59 34.23
CA ALA A 58 8.37 2.24 34.28
C ALA A 58 7.34 1.15 33.95
N SER A 59 6.07 1.33 34.34
CA SER A 59 5.00 0.38 34.04
C SER A 59 4.66 0.25 32.54
N MET A 60 5.05 1.24 31.73
CA MET A 60 4.83 1.26 30.27
C MET A 60 6.10 0.97 29.47
N TYR A 61 7.16 0.50 30.14
CA TYR A 61 8.47 0.27 29.51
C TYR A 61 8.37 -0.76 28.37
N ASP A 62 7.73 -1.90 28.60
CA ASP A 62 7.62 -2.97 27.60
C ASP A 62 6.81 -2.55 26.37
N ASP A 63 5.71 -1.83 26.60
CA ASP A 63 4.89 -1.28 25.51
C ASP A 63 5.67 -0.25 24.69
N THR A 64 6.38 0.66 25.36
CA THR A 64 7.26 1.65 24.71
C THR A 64 8.33 0.95 23.88
N LEU A 65 8.98 -0.07 24.44
CA LEU A 65 10.00 -0.86 23.74
C LEU A 65 9.42 -1.55 22.50
N HIS A 66 8.20 -2.11 22.58
CA HIS A 66 7.52 -2.73 21.45
C HIS A 66 7.22 -1.75 20.32
N VAL A 67 6.82 -0.52 20.65
CA VAL A 67 6.56 0.54 19.68
C VAL A 67 7.86 1.03 19.04
N LEU A 68 8.94 1.19 19.81
CA LEU A 68 10.26 1.59 19.28
C LEU A 68 10.85 0.55 18.33
N LYS A 69 10.75 -0.74 18.68
CA LYS A 69 11.15 -1.86 17.80
C LYS A 69 10.38 -1.81 16.48
N PHE A 70 9.07 -1.59 16.56
CA PHE A 70 8.23 -1.46 15.38
C PHE A 70 8.60 -0.25 14.51
N SER A 71 8.81 0.91 15.12
CA SER A 71 9.23 2.13 14.43
C SER A 71 10.53 1.94 13.65
N THR A 72 11.48 1.19 14.23
CA THR A 72 12.74 0.85 13.58
C THR A 72 12.53 0.05 12.29
N ILE A 73 11.60 -0.91 12.31
CA ILE A 73 11.22 -1.70 11.12
C ILE A 73 10.53 -0.78 10.10
N ALA A 74 9.57 0.04 10.53
CA ALA A 74 8.85 0.97 9.67
C ALA A 74 9.78 1.95 8.94
N LYS A 75 10.84 2.43 9.62
CA LYS A 75 11.86 3.31 9.02
C LYS A 75 12.67 2.64 7.91
N GLN A 76 12.81 1.32 7.94
CA GLN A 76 13.58 0.58 6.92
C GLN A 76 12.80 0.37 5.62
N VAL A 77 11.47 0.46 5.68
CA VAL A 77 10.61 0.31 4.51
C VAL A 77 10.79 1.54 3.62
N LYS A 78 11.44 1.34 2.48
CA LYS A 78 11.64 2.38 1.46
C LYS A 78 10.40 2.48 0.59
N TYR A 79 9.88 3.69 0.40
CA TYR A 79 8.81 3.92 -0.56
C TYR A 79 9.37 3.68 -1.96
N ILE A 80 8.80 2.73 -2.70
CA ILE A 80 9.08 2.60 -4.12
C ILE A 80 8.29 3.71 -4.79
N ALA A 81 8.91 4.88 -4.98
CA ALA A 81 8.34 5.92 -5.82
C ALA A 81 8.14 5.29 -7.20
N LYS A 82 6.89 5.17 -7.64
CA LYS A 82 6.60 4.70 -8.99
C LYS A 82 7.34 5.67 -9.94
N PRO A 83 8.19 5.19 -10.87
CA PRO A 83 8.73 6.05 -11.91
C PRO A 83 7.56 6.76 -12.58
N PRO A 84 7.68 8.06 -12.96
CA PRO A 84 6.61 8.75 -13.64
C PRO A 84 6.18 7.90 -14.85
N GLU A 85 4.95 7.40 -14.81
CA GLU A 85 4.39 6.59 -15.90
C GLU A 85 4.42 7.49 -17.14
N PRO A 86 5.07 7.10 -18.26
CA PRO A 86 5.07 7.92 -19.46
C PRO A 86 3.62 8.18 -19.87
N ALA A 87 3.30 9.43 -20.15
CA ALA A 87 1.93 9.90 -20.42
C ALA A 87 1.22 8.93 -21.37
N LYS A 88 0.13 8.31 -20.89
CA LYS A 88 -0.73 7.47 -21.72
C LYS A 88 -1.30 8.35 -22.82
N LYS A 89 -0.85 8.16 -24.07
CA LYS A 89 -1.44 8.83 -25.23
C LYS A 89 -2.96 8.60 -25.20
N PRO A 90 -3.80 9.63 -25.47
CA PRO A 90 -5.24 9.46 -25.52
C PRO A 90 -5.57 8.30 -26.47
N LYS A 91 -6.27 7.28 -25.97
CA LYS A 91 -6.76 6.19 -26.81
C LYS A 91 -7.72 6.80 -27.82
N GLU A 92 -7.27 6.88 -29.07
CA GLU A 92 -8.08 7.34 -30.19
C GLU A 92 -9.35 6.48 -30.25
N LYS A 93 -10.51 7.12 -30.02
CA LYS A 93 -11.80 6.45 -30.13
C LYS A 93 -11.94 6.04 -31.59
N LYS A 94 -11.85 4.74 -31.89
CA LYS A 94 -12.23 4.21 -33.22
C LYS A 94 -13.70 4.55 -33.43
N VAL A 95 -13.96 5.62 -34.19
CA VAL A 95 -15.28 5.93 -34.73
C VAL A 95 -15.60 4.78 -35.68
N ILE A 96 -16.55 3.94 -35.30
CA ILE A 96 -17.02 2.84 -36.16
C ILE A 96 -17.68 3.51 -37.38
N PRO A 97 -17.23 3.22 -38.61
CA PRO A 97 -17.89 3.70 -39.82
C PRO A 97 -19.33 3.18 -39.88
N PRO A 98 -20.30 3.97 -40.39
CA PRO A 98 -21.72 3.60 -40.40
C PRO A 98 -22.06 2.31 -41.17
N ALA A 99 -21.11 1.69 -41.87
CA ALA A 99 -21.29 0.48 -42.68
C ALA A 99 -21.24 -0.85 -41.90
N GLN A 100 -21.01 -0.85 -40.58
CA GLN A 100 -20.90 -2.08 -39.77
C GLN A 100 -21.88 -2.12 -38.59
N ARG A 101 -23.07 -1.53 -38.75
CA ARG A 101 -24.14 -1.71 -37.77
C ARG A 101 -24.75 -3.11 -38.01
N PRO A 102 -24.63 -4.08 -37.09
CA PRO A 102 -25.30 -5.36 -37.28
C PRO A 102 -26.80 -5.11 -37.35
N SER A 103 -27.41 -5.59 -38.43
CA SER A 103 -28.85 -5.59 -38.63
C SER A 103 -29.46 -6.55 -37.63
N ILE A 104 -29.85 -6.04 -36.46
CA ILE A 104 -30.76 -6.75 -35.56
C ILE A 104 -32.09 -6.86 -36.33
N ALA A 105 -32.31 -8.02 -36.92
CA ALA A 105 -33.61 -8.45 -37.42
C ALA A 105 -34.55 -8.58 -36.22
N TRP A 106 -35.68 -7.88 -36.28
CA TRP A 106 -36.73 -7.87 -35.27
C TRP A 106 -37.78 -8.93 -35.61
N GLU A 107 -37.43 -10.20 -35.43
CA GLU A 107 -38.43 -11.26 -35.22
C GLU A 107 -38.45 -11.66 -33.74
#